data_AF-A0A7C7QKZ1-F1
#
_entry.id   AF-A0A7C7QKZ1-F1
#
_cell.length_a   1.000
_cell.length_b   1.000
_cell.length_c   1.000
_cell.angle_alpha   90.00
_cell.angle_beta   90.00
_cell.angle_gamma   90.00
#
_symmetry.space_group_name_H-M   'P 1'
#
loop_
_entity.id
_entity.type
_entity.pdbx_description
1 polymer ?
#
loop_
_entity_poly.entity_id
_entity_poly.type
_entity_poly.pdbx_seq_one_letter_code
_entity_poly.pdbx_strand_id
1 'polypeptide(L)'
;MRSSLNNNRTELYKKGLNDCGIARIEGITSKAVQIWRKVRGLPNYKPRMLNISLTPTRILGYFCGLVIEDGFIRYSSDSCNYYIFIQSAKNDILDYFFKCAKKLGAHPFRSSRTKTRKFPNREIKTGLMFQVTVNSKILHEALRPCKCEDYHWKIPNFLNNDEALWGFVEGLFDAEGSIHFDSRYKNKIHSFGAVSKHRNNIEALQSILFKYQIHSEIYRRKDSFMVQIHRQESVEYFLSKATSSFKIRKFLQNTGD
;
A
#
# COMPACT_ATOMS: atom_id res chain seq x y z
N MET A 1 -25.05 16.20 39.55
CA MET A 1 -23.84 15.79 38.79
C MET A 1 -24.08 15.21 37.39
N ARG A 2 -25.32 14.88 36.95
CA ARG A 2 -25.54 14.35 35.58
C ARG A 2 -25.48 15.38 34.44
N SER A 3 -25.58 16.68 34.72
CA SER A 3 -25.58 17.71 33.65
C SER A 3 -24.19 18.02 33.08
N SER A 4 -23.10 17.87 33.86
CA SER A 4 -21.74 18.16 33.37
C SER A 4 -21.23 17.14 32.35
N LEU A 5 -21.57 15.86 32.50
CA LEU A 5 -21.20 14.78 31.56
C LEU A 5 -21.86 14.93 30.17
N ASN A 6 -23.03 15.57 30.10
CA ASN A 6 -23.76 15.72 28.83
C ASN A 6 -23.18 16.79 27.90
N ASN A 7 -22.49 17.80 28.45
CA ASN A 7 -21.91 18.87 27.65
C ASN A 7 -20.66 18.38 26.91
N ASN A 8 -19.87 17.52 27.52
CA ASN A 8 -18.61 17.02 26.95
C ASN A 8 -18.82 16.23 25.63
N ARG A 9 -19.82 15.34 25.57
CA ARG A 9 -20.11 14.56 24.34
C ARG A 9 -20.49 15.42 23.15
N THR A 10 -21.22 16.51 23.39
CA THR A 10 -21.62 17.45 22.33
C THR A 10 -20.39 18.17 21.76
N GLU A 11 -19.46 18.57 22.61
CA GLU A 11 -18.21 19.20 22.17
C GLU A 11 -17.32 18.22 21.38
N LEU A 12 -17.17 16.98 21.86
CA LEU A 12 -16.42 15.94 21.15
C LEU A 12 -17.04 15.63 19.78
N TYR A 13 -18.36 15.58 19.70
CA TYR A 13 -19.07 15.43 18.42
C TYR A 13 -18.84 16.61 17.48
N LYS A 14 -18.92 17.86 17.98
CA LYS A 14 -18.62 19.09 17.21
C LYS A 14 -17.17 19.14 16.72
N LYS A 15 -16.23 18.57 17.48
CA LYS A 15 -14.82 18.37 17.06
C LYS A 15 -14.66 17.29 15.97
N GLY A 16 -15.75 16.63 15.57
CA GLY A 16 -15.76 15.65 14.50
C GLY A 16 -15.30 14.26 14.92
N LEU A 17 -15.44 13.88 16.20
CA LEU A 17 -15.19 12.50 16.63
C LEU A 17 -16.39 11.61 16.27
N ASN A 18 -16.10 10.38 15.84
CA ASN A 18 -17.11 9.35 15.63
C ASN A 18 -17.58 8.73 16.96
N ASP A 19 -18.67 7.95 16.91
CA ASP A 19 -19.26 7.32 18.10
C ASP A 19 -18.23 6.48 18.88
N CYS A 20 -17.30 5.80 18.19
CA CYS A 20 -16.23 4.99 18.80
C CYS A 20 -15.17 5.87 19.51
N GLY A 21 -14.82 7.02 18.95
CA GLY A 21 -13.89 7.99 19.55
C GLY A 21 -14.45 8.67 20.79
N ILE A 22 -15.72 9.11 20.73
CA ILE A 22 -16.42 9.69 21.89
C ILE A 22 -16.52 8.64 23.01
N ALA A 23 -16.91 7.41 22.67
CA ALA A 23 -17.06 6.31 23.61
C ALA A 23 -15.77 6.04 24.39
N ARG A 24 -14.62 6.05 23.70
CA ARG A 24 -13.31 5.84 24.32
C ARG A 24 -12.93 6.94 25.30
N ILE A 25 -13.16 8.20 24.95
CA ILE A 25 -12.82 9.35 25.82
C ILE A 25 -13.70 9.35 27.08
N GLU A 26 -14.97 8.97 26.93
CA GLU A 26 -15.96 8.97 28.00
C GLU A 26 -15.98 7.68 28.83
N GLY A 27 -15.20 6.66 28.44
CA GLY A 27 -15.21 5.35 29.11
C GLY A 27 -16.54 4.62 29.00
N ILE A 28 -17.29 4.83 27.92
CA ILE A 28 -18.60 4.20 27.67
C ILE A 28 -18.58 3.39 26.38
N THR A 29 -19.66 2.66 26.09
CA THR A 29 -19.78 1.89 24.84
C THR A 29 -20.13 2.81 23.66
N SER A 30 -19.69 2.45 22.45
CA SER A 30 -20.11 3.12 21.20
C SER A 30 -21.62 3.10 21.02
N LYS A 31 -22.30 2.03 21.49
CA LYS A 31 -23.77 1.93 21.51
C LYS A 31 -24.40 2.99 22.41
N ALA A 32 -23.81 3.29 23.58
CA ALA A 32 -24.30 4.35 24.46
C ALA A 32 -24.18 5.73 23.80
N VAL A 33 -23.08 6.00 23.08
CA VAL A 33 -22.92 7.23 22.28
C VAL A 33 -23.94 7.28 21.16
N GLN A 34 -24.14 6.17 20.44
CA GLN A 34 -25.12 6.08 19.36
C GLN A 34 -26.54 6.40 19.85
N ILE A 35 -26.95 5.85 21.00
CA ILE A 35 -28.24 6.13 21.64
C ILE A 35 -28.32 7.60 22.05
N TRP A 36 -27.30 8.12 22.73
CA TRP A 36 -27.22 9.53 23.12
C TRP A 36 -27.39 10.48 21.92
N ARG A 37 -26.73 10.15 20.80
CA ARG A 37 -26.79 10.93 19.57
C ARG A 37 -28.19 10.89 18.94
N LYS A 38 -28.82 9.71 18.88
CA LYS A 38 -30.21 9.53 18.40
C LYS A 38 -31.21 10.34 19.23
N VAL A 39 -31.11 10.28 20.56
CA VAL A 39 -31.98 11.04 21.48
C VAL A 39 -31.87 12.56 21.24
N ARG A 40 -30.71 13.04 20.79
CA ARG A 40 -30.46 14.46 20.48
C ARG A 40 -30.71 14.84 19.01
N GLY A 41 -31.26 13.95 18.20
CA GLY A 41 -31.52 14.21 16.78
C GLY A 41 -30.25 14.49 15.96
N LEU A 42 -29.08 14.11 16.47
CA LEU A 42 -27.81 14.33 15.78
C LEU A 42 -27.63 13.27 14.69
N PRO A 43 -27.20 13.65 13.46
CA PRO A 43 -27.05 12.71 12.37
C PRO A 43 -26.03 11.62 12.72
N ASN A 44 -26.11 10.45 12.09
CA ASN A 44 -24.99 9.50 12.18
C ASN A 44 -23.73 10.24 11.78
N TYR A 45 -22.67 10.16 12.60
CA TYR A 45 -21.36 10.57 12.16
C TYR A 45 -21.03 9.69 10.96
N LYS A 46 -21.28 10.21 9.76
CA LYS A 46 -20.77 9.63 8.53
C LYS A 46 -19.31 10.02 8.58
N PRO A 47 -18.36 9.09 8.78
CA PRO A 47 -16.96 9.42 8.51
C PRO A 47 -16.97 10.11 7.16
N ARG A 48 -16.34 11.30 7.05
CA ARG A 48 -16.24 12.00 5.76
C ARG A 48 -15.84 10.96 4.75
N MET A 49 -16.79 10.51 3.94
CA MET A 49 -16.51 9.47 2.97
C MET A 49 -15.68 10.20 1.96
N LEU A 50 -14.37 10.02 2.06
CA LEU A 50 -13.46 10.57 1.09
C LEU A 50 -13.91 10.00 -0.24
N ASN A 51 -14.23 10.89 -1.17
CA ASN A 51 -14.63 10.50 -2.49
C ASN A 51 -13.37 10.07 -3.24
N ILE A 52 -12.90 8.86 -2.90
CA ILE A 52 -11.71 8.28 -3.49
C ILE A 52 -12.14 7.69 -4.82
N SER A 53 -11.55 8.22 -5.89
CA SER A 53 -11.78 7.70 -7.22
C SER A 53 -11.04 6.38 -7.40
N LEU A 54 -11.77 5.37 -7.88
CA LEU A 54 -11.21 4.11 -8.37
C LEU A 54 -11.03 4.13 -9.91
N THR A 55 -11.05 5.31 -10.53
CA THR A 55 -10.74 5.44 -11.95
C THR A 55 -9.37 4.83 -12.23
N PRO A 56 -9.25 3.91 -13.21
CA PRO A 56 -8.01 3.24 -13.53
C PRO A 56 -7.00 4.25 -14.07
N THR A 57 -6.10 4.68 -13.20
CA THR A 57 -4.99 5.58 -13.52
C THR A 57 -3.70 4.90 -13.13
N ARG A 58 -2.59 5.33 -13.73
CA ARG A 58 -1.27 4.85 -13.34
C ARG A 58 -0.96 5.03 -11.85
N ILE A 59 -1.40 6.14 -11.26
CA ILE A 59 -1.23 6.42 -9.83
C ILE A 59 -2.00 5.40 -8.97
N LEU A 60 -3.24 5.09 -9.35
CA LEU A 60 -4.02 4.06 -8.67
C LEU A 60 -3.36 2.69 -8.81
N GLY A 61 -2.93 2.34 -10.02
CA GLY A 61 -2.17 1.12 -10.30
C GLY A 61 -0.96 0.97 -9.38
N TYR A 62 -0.10 1.99 -9.33
CA TYR A 62 1.09 2.02 -8.47
C TYR A 62 0.74 1.82 -7.00
N PHE A 63 -0.26 2.56 -6.52
CA PHE A 63 -0.74 2.42 -5.14
C PHE A 63 -1.19 0.97 -4.86
N CYS A 64 -1.95 0.37 -5.77
CA CYS A 64 -2.44 -1.00 -5.64
C CYS A 64 -1.29 -2.03 -5.65
N GLY A 65 -0.34 -1.93 -6.59
CA GLY A 65 0.79 -2.85 -6.70
C GLY A 65 1.64 -2.87 -5.43
N LEU A 66 1.95 -1.69 -4.91
CA LEU A 66 2.74 -1.56 -3.68
C LEU A 66 1.99 -2.10 -2.44
N VAL A 67 0.68 -1.86 -2.33
CA VAL A 67 -0.14 -2.36 -1.21
C VAL A 67 -0.35 -3.87 -1.27
N ILE A 68 -0.59 -4.40 -2.47
CA ILE A 68 -0.84 -5.81 -2.69
C ILE A 68 0.38 -6.65 -2.37
N GLU A 69 1.58 -6.18 -2.67
CA GLU A 69 2.80 -6.89 -2.33
C GLU A 69 3.18 -6.66 -0.85
N ASP A 70 3.60 -5.45 -0.48
CA ASP A 70 4.24 -5.18 0.82
C ASP A 70 3.32 -4.44 1.84
N GLY A 71 2.11 -4.08 1.41
CA GLY A 71 1.15 -3.39 2.27
C GLY A 71 0.36 -4.29 3.20
N PHE A 72 -0.33 -3.64 4.13
CA PHE A 72 -1.27 -4.24 5.08
C PHE A 72 -2.64 -3.63 4.88
N ILE A 73 -3.67 -4.47 4.92
CA ILE A 73 -5.08 -4.07 4.83
C ILE A 73 -5.77 -4.62 6.08
N ARG A 74 -6.30 -3.74 6.94
CA ARG A 74 -6.88 -4.12 8.22
C ARG A 74 -8.10 -3.28 8.56
N TYR A 75 -9.16 -3.95 9.01
CA TYR A 75 -10.23 -3.33 9.78
C TYR A 75 -9.89 -3.32 11.28
N SER A 76 -10.19 -2.22 11.96
CA SER A 76 -10.05 -2.08 13.40
C SER A 76 -11.43 -1.94 14.03
N SER A 77 -11.84 -2.95 14.80
CA SER A 77 -13.07 -2.92 15.60
C SER A 77 -13.09 -1.75 16.58
N ASP A 78 -11.95 -1.45 17.19
CA ASP A 78 -11.86 -0.50 18.30
C ASP A 78 -12.02 0.95 17.86
N SER A 79 -11.55 1.25 16.64
CA SER A 79 -11.66 2.58 16.04
C SER A 79 -12.70 2.66 14.93
N CYS A 80 -13.30 1.52 14.57
CA CYS A 80 -14.30 1.40 13.52
C CYS A 80 -13.78 1.94 12.17
N ASN A 81 -12.49 1.72 11.90
CA ASN A 81 -11.75 2.31 10.76
C ASN A 81 -11.12 1.24 9.86
N TYR A 82 -10.86 1.63 8.60
CA TYR A 82 -10.33 0.77 7.56
C TYR A 82 -8.95 1.25 7.16
N TYR A 83 -7.92 0.59 7.69
CA TYR A 83 -6.54 0.99 7.51
C TYR A 83 -5.88 0.24 6.36
N ILE A 84 -5.21 0.99 5.50
CA ILE A 84 -4.24 0.50 4.53
C ILE A 84 -2.92 1.14 4.87
N PHE A 85 -1.85 0.39 5.00
CA PHE A 85 -0.54 0.98 5.29
C PHE A 85 0.60 0.17 4.71
N ILE A 86 1.71 0.84 4.42
CA ILE A 86 2.98 0.23 4.08
C ILE A 86 4.02 0.66 5.12
N GLN A 87 5.05 -0.17 5.33
CA GLN A 87 6.14 0.11 6.25
C GLN A 87 7.47 -0.10 5.54
N SER A 88 8.41 0.84 5.69
CA SER A 88 9.73 0.69 5.11
C SER A 88 10.79 1.40 5.94
N ALA A 89 12.02 0.90 5.89
CA ALA A 89 13.19 1.64 6.37
C ALA A 89 13.60 2.74 5.37
N LYS A 90 13.14 2.65 4.12
CA LYS A 90 13.43 3.61 3.06
C LYS A 90 12.31 4.67 3.04
N ASN A 91 12.64 5.91 3.41
CA ASN A 91 11.62 6.97 3.51
C ASN A 91 11.14 7.46 2.12
N ASP A 92 11.95 7.28 1.10
CA ASP A 92 11.71 7.74 -0.26
C ASP A 92 10.52 7.05 -0.96
N ILE A 93 10.42 5.72 -0.85
CA ILE A 93 9.24 4.97 -1.33
C ILE A 93 7.97 5.36 -0.56
N LEU A 94 8.08 5.64 0.73
CA LEU A 94 6.96 6.09 1.55
C LEU A 94 6.51 7.51 1.19
N ASP A 95 7.45 8.39 0.87
CA ASP A 95 7.15 9.73 0.37
C ASP A 95 6.33 9.66 -0.92
N TYR A 96 6.71 8.77 -1.83
CA TYR A 96 6.01 8.60 -3.09
C TYR A 96 4.62 7.96 -2.88
N PHE A 97 4.50 6.91 -2.07
CA PHE A 97 3.20 6.33 -1.71
C PHE A 97 2.26 7.35 -1.05
N PHE A 98 2.78 8.18 -0.14
CA PHE A 98 2.03 9.27 0.49
C PHE A 98 1.49 10.27 -0.54
N LYS A 99 2.31 10.65 -1.53
CA LYS A 99 1.88 11.52 -2.64
C LYS A 99 0.80 10.85 -3.49
N CYS A 100 0.94 9.57 -3.83
CA CYS A 100 -0.08 8.82 -4.57
C CYS A 100 -1.41 8.80 -3.80
N ALA A 101 -1.40 8.46 -2.51
CA ALA A 101 -2.59 8.44 -1.67
C ALA A 101 -3.31 9.82 -1.65
N LYS A 102 -2.56 10.93 -1.54
CA LYS A 102 -3.14 12.28 -1.64
C LYS A 102 -3.79 12.55 -2.99
N LYS A 103 -3.14 12.16 -4.10
CA LYS A 103 -3.68 12.34 -5.46
C LYS A 103 -4.95 11.53 -5.70
N LEU A 104 -5.12 10.39 -4.99
CA LEU A 104 -6.35 9.61 -5.00
C LEU A 104 -7.48 10.21 -4.13
N GLY A 105 -7.25 11.37 -3.50
CA GLY A 105 -8.22 12.01 -2.62
C GLY A 105 -8.23 11.44 -1.19
N ALA A 106 -7.25 10.61 -0.83
CA ALA A 106 -7.13 10.10 0.53
C ALA A 106 -6.41 11.09 1.46
N HIS A 107 -6.53 10.85 2.77
CA HIS A 107 -5.80 11.59 3.81
C HIS A 107 -4.77 10.68 4.49
N PRO A 108 -3.60 10.46 3.85
CA PRO A 108 -2.55 9.68 4.46
C PRO A 108 -1.94 10.41 5.66
N PHE A 109 -1.52 9.66 6.67
CA PHE A 109 -0.71 10.17 7.77
C PHE A 109 0.55 9.31 7.94
N ARG A 110 1.58 9.91 8.55
CA ARG A 110 2.86 9.27 8.81
C ARG A 110 3.02 8.93 10.27
N SER A 111 3.72 7.84 10.52
CA SER A 111 4.24 7.52 11.84
C SER A 111 5.61 6.85 11.69
N SER A 112 6.38 6.84 12.76
CA SER A 112 7.62 6.09 12.85
C SER A 112 7.60 5.26 14.12
N ARG A 113 8.29 4.12 14.09
CA ARG A 113 8.48 3.28 15.26
C ARG A 113 9.80 2.53 15.17
N THR A 114 10.48 2.42 16.29
CA THR A 114 11.54 1.43 16.44
C THR A 114 10.88 0.09 16.74
N LYS A 115 11.19 -0.95 15.96
CA LYS A 115 10.66 -2.29 16.20
C LYS A 115 11.77 -3.15 16.80
N THR A 116 11.47 -3.91 17.83
CA THR A 116 12.37 -4.95 18.34
C THR A 116 11.78 -6.29 17.96
N ARG A 117 12.52 -7.09 17.20
CA ARG A 117 12.14 -8.48 16.92
C ARG A 117 12.64 -9.35 18.07
N LYS A 118 11.72 -9.97 18.79
CA LYS A 118 12.04 -10.96 19.81
C LYS A 118 12.14 -12.33 19.15
N PHE A 119 13.29 -12.98 19.29
CA PHE A 119 13.51 -14.39 18.99
C PHE A 119 13.65 -15.15 20.31
N PRO A 120 13.50 -16.49 20.32
CA PRO A 120 13.61 -17.27 21.56
C PRO A 120 14.86 -16.96 22.40
N ASN A 121 16.00 -16.69 21.74
CA ASN A 121 17.29 -16.54 22.42
C ASN A 121 17.89 -15.13 22.31
N ARG A 122 17.23 -14.17 21.65
CA ARG A 122 17.76 -12.81 21.49
C ARG A 122 16.69 -11.81 21.07
N GLU A 123 16.91 -10.55 21.44
CA GLU A 123 16.19 -9.42 20.88
C GLU A 123 17.06 -8.71 19.84
N ILE A 124 16.53 -8.53 18.64
CA ILE A 124 17.18 -7.74 17.59
C ILE A 124 16.41 -6.44 17.47
N LYS A 125 17.03 -5.33 17.86
CA LYS A 125 16.52 -3.99 17.53
C LYS A 125 16.57 -3.85 16.02
N THR A 126 15.41 -3.88 15.37
CA THR A 126 15.32 -3.47 13.97
C THR A 126 15.38 -1.95 13.95
N GLY A 127 16.06 -1.39 12.94
CA GLY A 127 16.22 0.06 12.81
C GLY A 127 14.89 0.81 12.76
N LEU A 128 14.98 2.14 12.71
CA LEU A 128 13.81 3.01 12.58
C LEU A 128 12.98 2.60 11.36
N MET A 129 11.72 2.22 11.59
CA MET A 129 10.76 1.92 10.53
C MET A 129 9.79 3.08 10.41
N PHE A 130 9.60 3.55 9.19
CA PHE A 130 8.61 4.56 8.86
C PHE A 130 7.36 3.86 8.32
N GLN A 131 6.19 4.48 8.53
CA GLN A 131 4.90 3.97 8.10
C GLN A 131 4.08 5.10 7.50
N VAL A 132 3.38 4.80 6.41
CA VAL A 132 2.32 5.65 5.87
C VAL A 132 1.01 4.89 5.95
N THR A 133 0.00 5.52 6.54
CA THR A 133 -1.33 4.92 6.74
C THR A 133 -2.40 5.74 6.05
N VAL A 134 -3.30 5.06 5.36
CA VAL A 134 -4.50 5.58 4.72
C VAL A 134 -5.72 4.99 5.43
N ASN A 135 -6.65 5.84 5.85
CA ASN A 135 -7.98 5.39 6.31
C ASN A 135 -8.98 5.52 5.16
N SER A 136 -9.40 4.39 4.58
CA SER A 136 -10.34 4.39 3.47
C SER A 136 -11.11 3.07 3.41
N LYS A 137 -12.42 3.15 3.61
CA LYS A 137 -13.32 2.00 3.42
C LYS A 137 -13.37 1.57 1.95
N ILE A 138 -13.47 2.52 1.02
CA ILE A 138 -13.55 2.26 -0.43
C ILE A 138 -12.33 1.48 -0.91
N LEU A 139 -11.11 1.97 -0.61
CA LEU A 139 -9.89 1.28 -1.01
C LEU A 139 -9.74 -0.07 -0.30
N HIS A 140 -10.14 -0.15 0.98
CA HIS A 140 -10.08 -1.40 1.72
C HIS A 140 -10.97 -2.46 1.09
N GLU A 141 -12.25 -2.14 0.83
CA GLU A 141 -13.20 -3.06 0.21
C GLU A 141 -12.78 -3.44 -1.21
N ALA A 142 -12.19 -2.52 -1.97
CA ALA A 142 -11.68 -2.79 -3.31
C ALA A 142 -10.44 -3.71 -3.31
N LEU A 143 -9.52 -3.53 -2.37
CA LEU A 143 -8.23 -4.23 -2.35
C LEU A 143 -8.25 -5.52 -1.51
N ARG A 144 -9.09 -5.62 -0.48
CA ARG A 144 -9.09 -6.77 0.43
C ARG A 144 -9.31 -8.11 -0.29
N PRO A 145 -10.25 -8.23 -1.26
CA PRO A 145 -10.42 -9.48 -2.02
C PRO A 145 -9.21 -9.84 -2.90
N CYS A 146 -8.35 -8.86 -3.20
CA CYS A 146 -7.18 -9.02 -4.04
C CYS A 146 -5.93 -9.43 -3.26
N LYS A 147 -5.92 -9.27 -1.93
CA LYS A 147 -4.80 -9.69 -1.05
C LYS A 147 -5.27 -10.86 -0.16
N CYS A 148 -5.04 -12.06 -0.67
CA CYS A 148 -5.42 -13.32 -0.04
C CYS A 148 -4.45 -13.67 1.11
N GLU A 149 -4.76 -14.75 1.84
CA GLU A 149 -3.87 -15.26 2.88
C GLU A 149 -2.54 -15.79 2.29
N ASP A 150 -1.54 -15.90 3.16
CA ASP A 150 -0.19 -16.34 2.80
C ASP A 150 0.44 -15.59 1.62
N TYR A 151 0.20 -14.29 1.45
CA TYR A 151 0.82 -13.49 0.37
C TYR A 151 0.33 -13.83 -1.05
N HIS A 152 -0.72 -14.64 -1.21
CA HIS A 152 -1.39 -14.77 -2.51
C HIS A 152 -2.07 -13.46 -2.89
N TRP A 153 -2.04 -13.11 -4.18
CA TRP A 153 -2.77 -11.95 -4.66
C TRP A 153 -3.36 -12.13 -6.04
N LYS A 154 -4.30 -11.24 -6.36
CA LYS A 154 -4.94 -11.10 -7.67
C LYS A 154 -4.80 -9.66 -8.13
N ILE A 155 -4.73 -9.46 -9.44
CA ILE A 155 -4.79 -8.11 -10.02
C ILE A 155 -6.21 -7.59 -9.79
N PRO A 156 -6.39 -6.39 -9.20
CA PRO A 156 -7.72 -5.84 -9.03
C PRO A 156 -8.41 -5.59 -10.37
N ASN A 157 -9.63 -6.11 -10.54
CA ASN A 157 -10.37 -6.03 -11.82
C ASN A 157 -10.66 -4.59 -12.28
N PHE A 158 -10.65 -3.62 -11.36
CA PHE A 158 -10.81 -2.21 -11.71
C PHE A 158 -9.55 -1.59 -12.34
N LEU A 159 -8.41 -2.28 -12.36
CA LEU A 159 -7.20 -1.90 -13.10
C LEU A 159 -7.27 -2.45 -14.53
N ASN A 160 -8.24 -1.99 -15.30
CA ASN A 160 -8.62 -2.58 -16.59
C ASN A 160 -8.08 -1.85 -17.83
N ASN A 161 -7.24 -0.82 -17.65
CA ASN A 161 -6.56 -0.13 -18.75
C ASN A 161 -5.03 -0.23 -18.63
N ASP A 162 -4.34 0.12 -19.71
CA ASP A 162 -2.89 -0.06 -19.79
C ASP A 162 -2.11 0.82 -18.82
N GLU A 163 -2.53 2.06 -18.61
CA GLU A 163 -1.86 2.96 -17.65
C GLU A 163 -1.94 2.43 -16.22
N ALA A 164 -3.10 1.91 -15.81
CA ALA A 164 -3.28 1.33 -14.49
C ALA A 164 -2.50 0.03 -14.30
N LEU A 165 -2.46 -0.84 -15.32
CA LEU A 165 -1.66 -2.06 -15.28
C LEU A 165 -0.16 -1.75 -15.22
N TRP A 166 0.32 -0.76 -15.96
CA TRP A 166 1.70 -0.30 -15.87
C TRP A 166 2.04 0.23 -14.49
N GLY A 167 1.18 1.08 -13.93
CA GLY A 167 1.32 1.53 -12.54
C GLY A 167 1.42 0.34 -11.58
N PHE A 168 0.55 -0.65 -11.74
CA PHE A 168 0.53 -1.86 -10.90
C PHE A 168 1.86 -2.61 -10.95
N VAL A 169 2.40 -2.82 -12.14
CA VAL A 169 3.72 -3.44 -12.33
C VAL A 169 4.83 -2.62 -11.65
N GLU A 170 4.84 -1.29 -11.81
CA GLU A 170 5.82 -0.42 -11.14
C GLU A 170 5.74 -0.52 -9.61
N GLY A 171 4.52 -0.57 -9.05
CA GLY A 171 4.31 -0.74 -7.61
C GLY A 171 4.84 -2.07 -7.09
N LEU A 172 4.63 -3.17 -7.84
CA LEU A 172 5.17 -4.49 -7.52
C LEU A 172 6.71 -4.51 -7.55
N PHE A 173 7.33 -3.94 -8.58
CA PHE A 173 8.79 -3.86 -8.68
C PHE A 173 9.40 -2.95 -7.60
N ASP A 174 8.74 -1.86 -7.23
CA ASP A 174 9.21 -1.03 -6.11
C ASP A 174 9.10 -1.76 -4.75
N ALA A 175 8.13 -2.65 -4.58
CA ALA A 175 8.06 -3.54 -3.43
C ALA A 175 9.19 -4.58 -3.46
N GLU A 176 9.10 -5.56 -4.37
CA GLU A 176 9.90 -6.80 -4.34
C GLU A 176 10.86 -6.93 -5.53
N GLY A 177 10.95 -5.90 -6.37
CA GLY A 177 11.85 -5.90 -7.51
C GLY A 177 13.32 -5.76 -7.15
N SER A 178 14.18 -6.42 -7.92
CA SER A 178 15.64 -6.32 -7.92
C SER A 178 16.16 -5.87 -9.27
N ILE A 179 17.27 -5.12 -9.24
CA ILE A 179 18.05 -4.75 -10.42
C ILE A 179 19.37 -5.49 -10.34
N HIS A 180 19.72 -6.21 -11.40
CA HIS A 180 20.97 -6.94 -11.50
C HIS A 180 21.87 -6.24 -12.51
N PHE A 181 23.12 -6.03 -12.12
CA PHE A 181 24.15 -5.37 -12.93
C PHE A 181 25.12 -6.40 -13.47
N ASP A 182 25.61 -6.20 -14.69
CA ASP A 182 26.78 -6.93 -15.17
C ASP A 182 28.04 -6.16 -14.77
N SER A 183 28.83 -6.77 -13.88
CA SER A 183 30.10 -6.20 -13.41
C SER A 183 31.12 -6.04 -14.52
N ARG A 184 31.00 -6.80 -15.62
CA ARG A 184 31.91 -6.73 -16.77
C ARG A 184 31.67 -5.50 -17.65
N TYR A 185 30.45 -4.94 -17.63
CA TYR A 185 30.03 -3.86 -18.53
C TYR A 185 29.74 -2.55 -17.79
N LYS A 186 30.68 -2.10 -16.94
CA LYS A 186 30.60 -0.80 -16.23
C LYS A 186 29.27 -0.57 -15.50
N ASN A 187 28.73 -1.60 -14.85
CA ASN A 187 27.43 -1.54 -14.16
C ASN A 187 26.23 -1.27 -15.07
N LYS A 188 26.28 -1.67 -16.34
CA LYS A 188 25.08 -1.73 -17.18
C LYS A 188 24.04 -2.64 -16.54
N ILE A 189 22.76 -2.23 -16.56
CA ILE A 189 21.67 -3.09 -16.11
C ILE A 189 21.64 -4.32 -17.01
N HIS A 190 21.78 -5.49 -16.39
CA HIS A 190 21.68 -6.77 -17.06
C HIS A 190 20.25 -7.30 -17.04
N SER A 191 19.57 -7.19 -15.90
CA SER A 191 18.21 -7.68 -15.77
C SER A 191 17.43 -7.04 -14.63
N PHE A 192 16.11 -7.13 -14.74
CA PHE A 192 15.15 -6.84 -13.68
C PHE A 192 14.52 -8.14 -13.20
N GLY A 193 14.37 -8.29 -11.88
CA GLY A 193 13.67 -9.41 -11.27
C GLY A 193 12.56 -8.91 -10.36
N ALA A 194 11.49 -9.69 -10.21
CA ALA A 194 10.52 -9.53 -9.12
C ALA A 194 10.23 -10.90 -8.52
N VAL A 195 10.13 -10.97 -7.19
CA VAL A 195 9.98 -12.22 -6.45
C VAL A 195 8.62 -12.32 -5.78
N SER A 196 8.11 -13.55 -5.65
CA SER A 196 6.92 -13.83 -4.85
C SER A 196 6.97 -15.28 -4.37
N LYS A 197 6.34 -15.57 -3.25
CA LYS A 197 6.25 -16.96 -2.72
C LYS A 197 5.45 -17.88 -3.63
N HIS A 198 4.51 -17.31 -4.39
CA HIS A 198 3.53 -18.07 -5.16
C HIS A 198 3.78 -17.96 -6.66
N ARG A 199 3.83 -19.12 -7.32
CA ARG A 199 4.02 -19.20 -8.77
C ARG A 199 2.93 -18.46 -9.53
N ASN A 200 1.67 -18.59 -9.13
CA ASN A 200 0.54 -17.94 -9.79
C ASN A 200 0.64 -16.39 -9.78
N ASN A 201 1.20 -15.81 -8.71
CA ASN A 201 1.46 -14.36 -8.65
C ASN A 201 2.48 -13.95 -9.72
N ILE A 202 3.55 -14.73 -9.87
CA ILE A 202 4.61 -14.50 -10.85
C ILE A 202 4.14 -14.75 -12.29
N GLU A 203 3.31 -15.77 -12.52
CA GLU A 203 2.69 -16.04 -13.82
C GLU A 203 1.71 -14.92 -14.22
N ALA A 204 0.94 -14.38 -13.26
CA ALA A 204 0.09 -13.22 -13.50
C ALA A 204 0.93 -12.01 -13.91
N LEU A 205 2.03 -11.74 -13.21
CA LEU A 205 2.97 -10.66 -13.57
C LEU A 205 3.59 -10.89 -14.95
N GLN A 206 4.08 -12.11 -15.25
CA GLN A 206 4.61 -12.47 -16.57
C GLN A 206 3.58 -12.24 -17.67
N SER A 207 2.31 -12.58 -17.42
CA SER A 207 1.22 -12.36 -18.39
C SER A 207 1.01 -10.88 -18.71
N ILE A 208 1.11 -9.99 -17.70
CA ILE A 208 1.07 -8.54 -17.92
C ILE A 208 2.29 -8.09 -18.75
N LEU A 209 3.49 -8.57 -18.42
CA LEU A 209 4.71 -8.23 -19.17
C LEU A 209 4.62 -8.68 -20.62
N PHE A 210 4.13 -9.90 -20.86
CA PHE A 210 3.91 -10.44 -22.20
C PHE A 210 2.92 -9.62 -23.01
N LYS A 211 1.85 -9.09 -22.39
CA LYS A 211 0.91 -8.16 -23.04
C LYS A 211 1.62 -6.95 -23.67
N TYR A 212 2.70 -6.49 -23.05
CA TYR A 212 3.52 -5.37 -23.53
C TYR A 212 4.74 -5.81 -24.34
N GLN A 213 4.75 -7.06 -24.83
CA GLN A 213 5.85 -7.64 -25.61
C GLN A 213 7.18 -7.66 -24.85
N ILE A 214 7.14 -7.66 -23.51
CA ILE A 214 8.32 -7.76 -22.66
C ILE A 214 8.57 -9.23 -22.42
N HIS A 215 9.66 -9.73 -22.98
CA HIS A 215 10.06 -11.10 -22.75
C HIS A 215 10.60 -11.25 -21.33
N SER A 216 10.13 -12.29 -20.65
CA SER A 216 10.55 -12.60 -19.30
C SER A 216 10.45 -14.09 -19.03
N GLU A 217 11.30 -14.58 -18.14
CA GLU A 217 11.36 -15.99 -17.74
C GLU A 217 11.03 -16.14 -16.27
N ILE A 218 10.43 -17.28 -15.91
CA ILE A 218 10.11 -17.63 -14.53
C ILE A 218 11.13 -18.64 -14.03
N TYR A 219 11.78 -18.31 -12.92
CA TYR A 219 12.73 -19.19 -12.24
C TYR A 219 12.16 -19.60 -10.88
N ARG A 220 12.38 -20.87 -10.54
CA ARG A 220 12.13 -21.38 -9.19
C ARG A 220 13.36 -21.08 -8.31
N ARG A 221 13.12 -20.46 -7.16
CA ARG A 221 14.11 -20.31 -6.07
C ARG A 221 13.78 -21.32 -4.97
N LYS A 222 14.62 -21.36 -3.92
CA LYS A 222 14.45 -22.30 -2.80
C LYS A 222 13.04 -22.27 -2.20
N ASP A 223 12.55 -21.08 -1.88
CA ASP A 223 11.27 -20.86 -1.17
C ASP A 223 10.37 -19.84 -1.89
N SER A 224 10.62 -19.57 -3.17
CA SER A 224 9.91 -18.55 -3.94
C SER A 224 10.06 -18.75 -5.45
N PHE A 225 9.40 -17.89 -6.22
CA PHE A 225 9.49 -17.79 -7.66
C PHE A 225 9.93 -16.38 -8.03
N MET A 226 10.61 -16.25 -9.17
CA MET A 226 11.07 -14.97 -9.70
C MET A 226 10.69 -14.88 -11.16
N VAL A 227 10.10 -13.76 -11.58
CA VAL A 227 10.09 -13.38 -13.00
C VAL A 227 11.29 -12.49 -13.27
N GLN A 228 12.01 -12.75 -14.36
CA GLN A 228 13.18 -11.97 -14.76
C GLN A 228 13.05 -11.47 -16.19
N ILE A 229 13.29 -10.18 -16.39
CA ILE A 229 13.43 -9.53 -17.68
C ILE A 229 14.93 -9.38 -17.93
N HIS A 230 15.47 -10.13 -18.91
CA HIS A 230 16.91 -10.16 -19.18
C HIS A 230 17.27 -9.86 -20.65
N ARG A 231 16.31 -9.88 -21.58
CA ARG A 231 16.56 -9.45 -22.96
C ARG A 231 16.75 -7.94 -23.00
N GLN A 232 17.84 -7.48 -23.61
CA GLN A 232 18.24 -6.07 -23.58
C GLN A 232 17.12 -5.14 -24.06
N GLU A 233 16.46 -5.46 -25.19
CA GLU A 233 15.33 -4.68 -25.72
C GLU A 233 14.16 -4.59 -24.74
N SER A 234 13.85 -5.70 -24.06
CA SER A 234 12.79 -5.75 -23.04
C SER A 234 13.16 -4.97 -21.77
N VAL A 235 14.43 -5.00 -21.37
CA VAL A 235 14.97 -4.21 -20.25
C VAL A 235 14.88 -2.71 -20.57
N GLU A 236 15.33 -2.31 -21.76
CA GLU A 236 15.28 -0.92 -22.22
C GLU A 236 13.85 -0.42 -22.37
N TYR A 237 12.96 -1.23 -22.96
CA TYR A 237 11.56 -0.90 -23.07
C TYR A 237 10.91 -0.76 -21.69
N PHE A 238 11.16 -1.69 -20.77
CA PHE A 238 10.67 -1.61 -19.40
C PHE A 238 11.14 -0.33 -18.69
N LEU A 239 12.42 0.02 -18.80
CA LEU A 239 13.00 1.26 -18.27
C LEU A 239 12.33 2.50 -18.86
N SER A 240 12.12 2.53 -20.17
CA SER A 240 11.47 3.66 -20.86
C SER A 240 10.03 3.86 -20.39
N LYS A 241 9.35 2.76 -20.00
CA LYS A 241 7.98 2.80 -19.54
C LYS A 241 7.87 3.05 -18.05
N ALA A 242 8.76 2.53 -17.21
CA ALA A 242 8.63 2.52 -15.75
C ALA A 242 8.97 3.88 -15.07
N THR A 243 8.39 4.96 -15.59
CA THR A 243 8.65 6.36 -15.19
C THR A 243 8.20 6.70 -13.76
N SER A 244 7.29 5.92 -13.18
CA SER A 244 6.81 6.12 -11.80
C SER A 244 7.56 5.27 -10.79
N SER A 245 8.28 4.22 -11.21
CA SER A 245 9.10 3.42 -10.31
C SER A 245 10.14 4.29 -9.62
N PHE A 246 10.11 4.26 -8.30
CA PHE A 246 11.07 4.94 -7.46
C PHE A 246 12.47 4.32 -7.62
N LYS A 247 12.57 2.98 -7.58
CA LYS A 247 13.86 2.29 -7.70
C LYS A 247 14.56 2.63 -9.02
N ILE A 248 13.81 2.65 -10.12
CA ILE A 248 14.34 2.94 -11.45
C ILE A 248 14.76 4.40 -11.58
N ARG A 249 13.93 5.35 -11.11
CA ARG A 249 14.32 6.77 -11.15
C ARG A 249 15.58 7.06 -10.34
N LYS A 250 15.69 6.50 -9.13
CA LYS A 250 16.89 6.65 -8.30
C LYS A 250 18.12 6.07 -8.98
N PHE A 251 17.95 4.96 -9.69
CA PHE A 251 19.01 4.38 -10.50
C PHE A 251 19.44 5.34 -11.62
N LEU A 252 18.51 5.79 -12.46
CA LEU A 252 18.80 6.68 -13.60
C LEU A 252 19.48 7.99 -13.17
N GLN A 253 19.11 8.52 -11.99
CA GLN A 253 19.75 9.71 -11.43
C GLN A 253 21.22 9.48 -11.01
N ASN A 254 21.57 8.25 -10.60
CA ASN A 254 22.92 7.93 -10.13
C ASN A 254 23.87 7.56 -11.28
N THR A 255 23.35 7.16 -12.44
CA THR A 255 24.18 6.77 -13.59
C THR A 255 24.58 7.93 -14.49
N GLY A 256 23.98 9.12 -14.33
CA GLY A 256 24.51 10.37 -14.86
C GLY A 256 24.79 10.36 -16.38
N ASP A 257 23.88 9.76 -17.15
CA ASP A 257 23.80 9.98 -18.60
C ASP A 257 22.94 11.22 -18.89
#